data_AF-A0A1A8MU82-F1
#
_entry.id   AF-A0A1A8MU82-F1
#
_cell.length_a   1.000
_cell.length_b   1.000
_cell.length_c   1.000
_cell.angle_alpha   90.00
_cell.angle_beta   90.00
_cell.angle_gamma   90.00
#
_symmetry.space_group_name_H-M   'P 1'
#
loop_
_entity.id
_entity.type
_entity.pdbx_description
1 polymer ?
#
loop_
_entity_poly.entity_id
_entity_poly.type
_entity_poly.pdbx_seq_one_letter_code
_entity_poly.pdbx_strand_id
1 'polypeptide(L)'
;FTFYSRPHFSFSRIDYMFVSRSVLDRTRGFLINTCALSDHSSVSMEFLPPCYDPLSRHWRLNPALLSDPEFVKYLEDQWELFLSTNDLPGVSASTLWEAGKAFLRGSIISFTLAKKKSNLAKQLVLERDITNLERE
;
A
#
# COMPACT_ATOMS: atom_id res chain seq x y z
N PHE A 1 25.55 -19.41 15.34
CA PHE A 1 25.22 -20.49 14.37
C PHE A 1 23.75 -20.80 14.55
N THR A 2 23.04 -21.16 13.48
CA THR A 2 21.58 -21.36 13.55
C THR A 2 21.22 -22.83 13.69
N PHE A 3 22.14 -23.74 13.40
CA PHE A 3 21.92 -25.17 13.49
C PHE A 3 23.12 -25.88 14.14
N TYR A 4 22.83 -26.93 14.91
CA TYR A 4 23.83 -27.84 15.46
C TYR A 4 23.53 -29.29 15.05
N SER A 5 24.44 -29.89 14.30
CA SER A 5 24.36 -31.30 13.92
C SER A 5 24.92 -32.16 15.04
N ARG A 6 24.04 -32.90 15.74
CA ARG A 6 24.48 -33.87 16.76
C ARG A 6 25.34 -35.00 16.20
N PRO A 7 25.02 -35.63 15.05
CA PRO A 7 25.84 -36.73 14.51
C PRO A 7 27.25 -36.31 14.10
N HIS A 8 27.41 -35.08 13.63
CA HIS A 8 28.68 -34.57 13.11
C HIS A 8 29.41 -33.64 14.10
N PHE A 9 28.83 -33.42 15.29
CA PHE A 9 29.33 -32.50 16.32
C PHE A 9 29.72 -31.12 15.76
N SER A 10 28.96 -30.62 14.79
CA SER A 10 29.31 -29.44 14.01
C SER A 10 28.23 -28.38 14.06
N PHE A 11 28.65 -27.11 14.10
CA PHE A 11 27.76 -25.97 13.98
C PHE A 11 27.69 -25.47 12.53
N SER A 12 26.49 -25.13 12.05
CA SER A 12 26.30 -24.59 10.70
C SER A 12 25.39 -23.35 10.71
N ARG A 13 25.52 -22.52 9.68
CA ARG A 13 24.68 -21.35 9.43
C ARG A 13 23.91 -21.62 8.15
N ILE A 14 22.75 -22.25 8.26
CA ILE A 14 21.96 -22.69 7.11
C ILE A 14 20.73 -21.81 6.87
N ASP A 15 20.42 -20.92 7.81
CA ASP A 15 19.31 -19.99 7.74
C ASP A 15 19.82 -18.60 7.36
N TYR A 16 19.27 -18.02 6.30
CA TYR A 16 19.71 -16.75 5.73
C TYR A 16 18.53 -15.81 5.50
N MET A 17 18.77 -14.51 5.71
CA MET A 17 17.86 -13.44 5.31
C MET A 17 18.61 -12.46 4.41
N PHE A 18 18.10 -12.26 3.20
CA PHE A 18 18.70 -11.34 2.23
C PHE A 18 17.92 -10.03 2.17
N VAL A 19 18.64 -8.92 2.00
CA VAL A 19 18.09 -7.56 2.00
C VAL A 19 18.54 -6.85 0.73
N SER A 20 17.61 -6.18 0.03
CA SER A 20 17.96 -5.40 -1.15
C SER A 20 18.56 -4.04 -0.77
N ARG A 21 19.36 -3.45 -1.65
CA ARG A 21 20.03 -2.16 -1.38
C ARG A 21 19.06 -1.04 -1.00
N SER A 22 17.83 -1.07 -1.52
CA SER A 22 16.79 -0.06 -1.28
C SER A 22 16.12 -0.12 0.10
N VAL A 23 16.36 -1.17 0.87
CA VAL A 23 15.82 -1.34 2.24
C VAL A 23 16.92 -1.46 3.29
N LEU A 24 18.20 -1.42 2.87
CA LEU A 24 19.34 -1.56 3.76
C LEU A 24 19.39 -0.42 4.79
N ASP A 25 19.04 0.79 4.37
CA ASP A 25 18.91 1.99 5.20
C ASP A 25 17.83 1.86 6.30
N ARG A 26 16.82 1.03 6.06
CA ARG A 26 15.71 0.76 6.99
C ARG A 26 15.92 -0.50 7.82
N THR A 27 16.94 -1.29 7.53
CA THR A 27 17.24 -2.50 8.28
C THR A 27 17.98 -2.13 9.56
N ARG A 28 17.37 -2.37 10.72
CA ARG A 28 17.91 -1.94 12.02
C ARG A 28 18.83 -2.98 12.65
N GLY A 29 18.52 -4.26 12.47
CA GLY A 29 19.32 -5.32 13.06
C GLY A 29 18.84 -6.72 12.71
N PHE A 30 19.69 -7.68 13.04
CA PHE A 30 19.44 -9.12 12.91
C PHE A 30 19.70 -9.79 14.24
N LEU A 31 18.83 -10.73 14.62
CA LEU A 31 18.95 -11.48 15.85
C LEU A 31 18.82 -12.97 15.56
N ILE A 32 19.63 -13.77 16.24
CA ILE A 32 19.47 -15.23 16.28
C ILE A 32 18.92 -15.56 17.66
N ASN A 33 17.69 -16.05 17.70
CA ASN A 33 16.99 -16.36 18.93
C ASN A 33 17.48 -17.71 19.50
N THR A 34 17.44 -17.82 20.82
CA THR A 34 17.70 -19.10 21.50
C THR A 34 16.58 -20.08 21.15
N CYS A 35 16.94 -21.33 20.93
CA CYS A 35 15.98 -22.38 20.61
C CYS A 35 16.21 -23.59 21.51
N ALA A 36 15.20 -23.92 22.31
CA ALA A 36 15.21 -25.07 23.22
C ALA A 36 14.47 -26.28 22.64
N LEU A 37 13.60 -26.07 21.65
CA LEU A 37 12.64 -27.08 21.17
C LEU A 37 12.97 -27.64 19.78
N SER A 38 13.82 -26.94 19.01
CA SER A 38 14.23 -27.34 17.66
C SER A 38 15.76 -27.36 17.56
N ASP A 39 16.28 -28.12 16.61
CA ASP A 39 17.67 -28.12 16.20
C ASP A 39 18.05 -26.89 15.37
N HIS A 40 17.06 -26.08 14.98
CA HIS A 40 17.23 -24.76 14.36
C HIS A 40 16.86 -23.61 15.31
N SER A 41 17.75 -22.61 15.40
CA SER A 41 17.51 -21.30 15.99
C SER A 41 16.78 -20.37 15.01
N SER A 42 15.69 -19.76 15.47
CA SER A 42 14.98 -18.73 14.71
C SER A 42 15.88 -17.53 14.46
N VAL A 43 15.89 -17.04 13.21
CA VAL A 43 16.52 -15.77 12.83
C VAL A 43 15.40 -14.74 12.66
N SER A 44 15.59 -13.55 13.22
CA SER A 44 14.68 -12.42 13.04
C SER A 44 15.44 -11.19 12.54
N MET A 45 14.72 -10.35 11.80
CA MET A 45 15.22 -9.08 11.28
C MET A 45 14.26 -7.97 11.71
N GLU A 46 14.81 -6.90 12.22
CA GLU A 46 14.07 -5.68 12.49
C GLU A 46 14.25 -4.73 11.30
N PHE A 47 13.14 -4.33 10.69
CA PHE A 47 13.13 -3.34 9.62
C PHE A 47 12.11 -2.25 9.95
N LEU A 48 12.45 -1.01 9.62
CA LEU A 48 11.50 0.07 9.71
C LEU A 48 10.49 -0.03 8.56
N PRO A 49 9.19 0.09 8.84
CA PRO A 49 8.19 0.19 7.79
C PRO A 49 8.53 1.38 6.87
N PRO A 50 8.10 1.36 5.61
CA PRO A 50 8.28 2.51 4.73
C PRO A 50 7.74 3.76 5.42
N CYS A 51 8.64 4.68 5.79
CA CYS A 51 8.25 6.02 6.17
C CYS A 51 7.41 6.59 5.02
N TYR A 52 6.32 7.26 5.36
CA TYR A 52 5.65 8.14 4.41
C TYR A 52 6.65 9.26 4.11
N ASP A 53 7.53 9.04 3.13
CA ASP A 53 8.45 10.07 2.68
C ASP A 53 7.61 11.17 2.02
N PRO A 54 7.48 12.35 2.64
CA PRO A 54 6.69 13.44 2.06
C PRO A 54 7.32 13.97 0.76
N LEU A 55 8.58 13.63 0.49
CA LEU A 55 9.27 13.93 -0.77
C LEU A 55 9.05 12.84 -1.84
N SER A 56 8.47 11.69 -1.48
CA SER A 56 8.18 10.62 -2.42
C SER A 56 7.07 11.06 -3.36
N ARG A 57 7.44 11.35 -4.61
CA ARG A 57 6.51 11.77 -5.67
C ARG A 57 5.67 10.63 -6.25
N HIS A 58 5.67 9.47 -5.60
CA HIS A 58 4.95 8.30 -6.07
C HIS A 58 3.53 8.31 -5.53
N TRP A 59 2.57 8.53 -6.42
CA TRP A 59 1.17 8.39 -6.07
C TRP A 59 0.87 6.97 -5.64
N ARG A 60 0.01 6.86 -4.62
CA ARG A 60 -0.52 5.60 -4.11
C ARG A 60 -2.02 5.73 -3.94
N LEU A 61 -2.74 4.69 -4.33
CA LEU A 61 -4.17 4.57 -4.04
C LEU A 61 -4.36 4.43 -2.53
N ASN A 62 -5.31 5.19 -1.96
CA ASN A 62 -5.77 4.96 -0.59
C ASN A 62 -6.67 3.70 -0.58
N PRO A 63 -6.25 2.59 0.04
CA PRO A 63 -7.01 1.34 0.01
C PRO A 63 -8.39 1.46 0.68
N ALA A 64 -8.58 2.40 1.61
CA ALA A 64 -9.88 2.62 2.25
C ALA A 64 -10.98 3.06 1.26
N LEU A 65 -10.61 3.58 0.08
CA LEU A 65 -11.58 3.89 -0.96
C LEU A 65 -12.25 2.64 -1.54
N LEU A 66 -11.55 1.50 -1.55
CA LEU A 66 -12.11 0.24 -2.06
C LEU A 66 -13.19 -0.34 -1.14
N SER A 67 -13.31 0.17 0.08
CA SER A 67 -14.40 -0.15 1.00
C SER A 67 -15.66 0.68 0.75
N ASP A 68 -15.60 1.72 -0.09
CA ASP A 68 -16.73 2.59 -0.42
C ASP A 68 -17.45 2.09 -1.69
N PRO A 69 -18.69 1.61 -1.60
CA PRO A 69 -19.43 1.11 -2.75
C PRO A 69 -19.64 2.17 -3.85
N GLU A 70 -19.78 3.45 -3.48
CA GLU A 70 -19.95 4.54 -4.45
C GLU A 70 -18.68 4.71 -5.29
N PHE A 71 -17.52 4.64 -4.65
CA PHE A 71 -16.23 4.70 -5.33
C PHE A 71 -16.00 3.49 -6.25
N VAL A 72 -16.31 2.28 -5.77
CA VAL A 72 -16.13 1.06 -6.57
C VAL A 72 -16.98 1.13 -7.84
N LYS A 73 -18.27 1.47 -7.69
CA LYS A 73 -19.17 1.65 -8.84
C LYS A 73 -18.67 2.73 -9.80
N TYR A 74 -18.27 3.88 -9.27
CA TYR A 74 -17.69 4.94 -10.10
C TYR A 74 -16.48 4.45 -10.90
N LEU A 75 -15.58 3.67 -10.27
CA LEU A 75 -14.39 3.17 -10.94
C LEU A 75 -14.73 2.15 -12.04
N GLU A 76 -15.71 1.28 -11.80
CA GLU A 76 -16.25 0.35 -12.79
C GLU A 76 -16.83 1.09 -14.00
N ASP A 77 -17.69 2.09 -13.76
CA ASP A 77 -18.29 2.92 -14.81
C ASP A 77 -17.21 3.65 -15.65
N GLN A 78 -16.17 4.18 -14.99
CA GLN A 78 -15.05 4.82 -15.67
C GLN A 78 -14.22 3.82 -16.49
N TRP A 79 -14.03 2.60 -15.99
CA TRP A 79 -13.31 1.56 -16.71
C TRP A 79 -14.05 1.11 -17.96
N GLU A 80 -15.36 0.90 -17.85
CA GLU A 80 -16.23 0.55 -18.99
C GLU A 80 -16.24 1.66 -20.04
N LEU A 81 -16.34 2.92 -19.62
CA LEU A 81 -16.22 4.08 -20.51
C LEU A 81 -14.88 4.10 -21.24
N PHE A 82 -13.78 3.83 -20.53
CA PHE A 82 -12.45 3.79 -21.14
C PHE A 82 -12.35 2.69 -22.21
N LEU A 83 -12.76 1.47 -21.88
CA LEU A 83 -12.68 0.33 -22.80
C LEU A 83 -13.56 0.53 -24.02
N SER A 84 -14.82 0.93 -23.84
CA SER A 84 -15.76 1.16 -24.95
C SER A 84 -15.29 2.24 -25.94
N THR A 85 -14.45 3.17 -25.48
CA THR A 85 -13.92 4.26 -26.31
C THR A 85 -12.56 3.93 -26.96
N ASN A 86 -11.73 3.12 -26.30
CA ASN A 86 -10.31 2.97 -26.66
C ASN A 86 -9.92 1.55 -27.12
N ASP A 87 -10.77 0.54 -26.95
CA ASP A 87 -10.54 -0.82 -27.47
C ASP A 87 -10.85 -0.88 -28.98
N LEU A 88 -9.96 -0.27 -29.76
CA LEU A 88 -10.10 -0.12 -31.20
C LEU A 88 -9.22 -1.14 -31.96
N PRO A 89 -9.62 -1.54 -33.19
CA PRO A 89 -8.80 -2.39 -34.04
C PRO A 89 -7.42 -1.75 -34.29
N GLY A 90 -6.36 -2.48 -33.94
CA GLY A 90 -4.97 -2.02 -34.11
C GLY A 90 -4.33 -1.44 -32.85
N VAL A 91 -5.07 -1.24 -31.76
CA VAL A 91 -4.48 -0.92 -30.45
C VAL A 91 -3.99 -2.21 -29.79
N SER A 92 -2.73 -2.23 -29.36
CA SER A 92 -2.20 -3.38 -28.63
C SER A 92 -2.75 -3.43 -27.21
N ALA A 93 -2.95 -4.63 -26.65
CA ALA A 93 -3.40 -4.80 -25.26
C ALA A 93 -2.45 -4.11 -24.25
N SER A 94 -1.15 -4.06 -24.54
CA SER A 94 -0.18 -3.35 -23.71
C SER A 94 -0.43 -1.84 -23.70
N THR A 95 -0.66 -1.24 -24.88
CA THR A 95 -0.96 0.19 -25.00
C THR A 95 -2.26 0.55 -24.31
N LEU A 96 -3.30 -0.28 -24.52
CA LEU A 96 -4.60 -0.12 -23.88
C LEU A 96 -4.48 -0.15 -22.35
N TRP A 97 -3.70 -1.10 -21.81
CA TRP A 97 -3.47 -1.22 -20.36
C TRP A 97 -2.69 -0.04 -19.78
N GLU A 98 -1.61 0.40 -20.42
CA GLU A 98 -0.82 1.55 -19.93
C GLU A 98 -1.64 2.85 -19.94
N ALA A 99 -2.39 3.11 -21.02
CA ALA A 99 -3.30 4.25 -21.10
C ALA A 99 -4.44 4.15 -20.08
N GLY A 100 -5.02 2.97 -19.92
CA GLY A 100 -6.09 2.70 -18.96
C GLY A 100 -5.67 2.96 -17.53
N LYS A 101 -4.47 2.53 -17.12
CA LYS A 101 -3.92 2.85 -15.80
C LYS A 101 -3.78 4.36 -15.56
N ALA A 102 -3.29 5.09 -16.56
CA ALA A 102 -3.14 6.55 -16.46
C ALA A 102 -4.49 7.25 -16.35
N PHE A 103 -5.47 6.83 -17.15
CA PHE A 103 -6.85 7.30 -17.11
C PHE A 103 -7.50 7.05 -15.73
N LEU A 104 -7.49 5.80 -15.27
CA LEU A 104 -8.07 5.43 -13.97
C LEU A 104 -7.44 6.20 -12.82
N ARG A 105 -6.12 6.40 -12.83
CA ARG A 105 -5.44 7.22 -11.82
C ARG A 105 -5.97 8.65 -11.81
N GLY A 106 -6.19 9.26 -12.98
CA GLY A 106 -6.82 10.57 -13.09
C GLY A 106 -8.24 10.59 -12.51
N SER A 107 -9.05 9.59 -12.84
CA SER A 107 -10.42 9.46 -12.33
C SER A 107 -10.46 9.33 -10.80
N ILE A 108 -9.57 8.51 -10.22
CA ILE A 108 -9.45 8.35 -8.77
C ILE A 108 -9.05 9.67 -8.09
N ILE A 109 -8.08 10.39 -8.64
CA ILE A 109 -7.67 11.70 -8.11
C ILE A 109 -8.84 12.69 -8.15
N SER A 110 -9.58 12.74 -9.27
CA SER A 110 -10.75 13.60 -9.42
C SER A 110 -11.82 13.29 -8.36
N PHE A 111 -12.20 12.02 -8.23
CA PHE A 111 -13.20 11.56 -7.27
C PHE A 111 -12.81 11.89 -5.82
N THR A 112 -11.57 11.59 -5.44
CA THR A 112 -11.07 11.83 -4.08
C THR A 112 -11.03 13.32 -3.73
N LEU A 113 -10.65 14.18 -4.67
CA LEU A 113 -10.69 15.63 -4.49
C LEU A 113 -12.13 16.14 -4.32
N ALA A 114 -13.05 15.68 -5.16
CA ALA A 114 -14.47 16.04 -5.07
C ALA A 114 -15.08 15.60 -3.72
N LYS A 115 -14.81 14.36 -3.30
CA LYS A 115 -15.26 13.82 -2.02
C LYS A 115 -14.69 14.60 -0.84
N LYS A 116 -13.40 14.95 -0.87
CA LYS A 116 -12.76 15.78 0.16
C LYS A 116 -13.45 17.14 0.27
N LYS A 117 -13.75 17.79 -0.86
CA LYS A 117 -14.47 19.07 -0.89
C LYS A 117 -15.87 18.97 -0.29
N SER A 118 -16.62 17.92 -0.65
CA SER A 118 -17.95 17.65 -0.11
C SER A 118 -17.92 17.43 1.41
N ASN A 119 -16.98 16.62 1.91
CA ASN A 119 -16.82 16.38 3.35
C ASN A 119 -16.46 17.66 4.12
N LEU A 120 -15.57 18.50 3.58
CA LEU A 120 -15.22 19.77 4.21
C LEU A 120 -16.42 20.72 4.28
N ALA A 121 -17.23 20.79 3.23
CA ALA A 121 -18.44 21.61 3.24
C ALA A 121 -19.44 21.13 4.30
N LYS A 122 -19.65 19.82 4.42
CA LYS A 122 -20.51 19.23 5.46
C LYS A 122 -19.99 19.51 6.87
N GLN A 123 -18.67 19.40 7.07
CA GLN A 123 -18.04 19.69 8.35
C GLN A 123 -18.30 21.14 8.78
N LEU A 124 -18.09 22.11 7.89
CA LEU A 124 -18.31 23.54 8.19
C LEU A 124 -19.77 23.85 8.54
N VAL A 125 -20.73 23.18 7.90
CA VAL A 125 -22.15 23.31 8.23
C VAL A 125 -22.41 22.78 9.65
N LEU A 126 -21.91 21.58 9.97
CA LEU A 126 -22.09 20.98 11.29
C LEU A 126 -21.43 21.80 12.41
N GLU A 127 -20.23 22.35 12.18
CA GLU A 127 -19.55 23.23 13.14
C GLU A 127 -20.37 24.49 13.44
N ARG A 128 -20.98 25.08 12.41
CA ARG A 128 -21.87 26.22 12.57
C ARG A 128 -23.12 25.87 13.38
N ASP A 129 -23.72 24.71 13.09
CA ASP A 129 -24.93 24.25 13.79
C ASP A 129 -24.63 24.00 15.28
N ILE A 130 -23.50 23.36 15.60
CA ILE A 130 -23.05 23.18 16.99
C ILE A 130 -22.88 24.53 17.69
N THR A 131 -22.21 25.49 17.04
CA THR A 131 -21.98 26.81 17.61
C THR A 131 -23.29 27.57 17.90
N ASN A 132 -24.31 27.37 17.07
CA ASN A 132 -25.63 27.98 17.30
C ASN A 132 -26.34 27.33 18.49
N LEU A 133 -26.31 26.00 18.58
CA LEU A 133 -26.94 25.24 19.67
C LEU A 133 -26.28 25.51 21.03
N GLU A 134 -24.97 25.75 21.08
CA GLU A 134 -24.26 26.10 22.33
C GLU A 134 -24.61 27.51 22.85
N ARG A 135 -25.24 28.36 22.02
CA ARG A 135 -25.65 29.72 22.40
C ARG A 135 -27.09 29.79 22.91
N GLU A 136 -27.88 28.73 22.72
CA GLU A 136 -29.23 28.55 23.26
C GLU A 136 -29.17 27.99 24.69
#